data_AF-A0A537YL59-F1
#
_entry.id   AF-A0A537YL59-F1
#
_cell.length_a   1.000
_cell.length_b   1.000
_cell.length_c   1.000
_cell.angle_alpha   90.00
_cell.angle_beta   90.00
_cell.angle_gamma   90.00
#
_symmetry.space_group_name_H-M   'P 1'
#
loop_
_entity.id
_entity.type
_entity.pdbx_description
1 polymer ?
#
loop_
_entity_poly.entity_id
_entity_poly.type
_entity_poly.pdbx_seq_one_letter_code
_entity_poly.pdbx_strand_id
1 'polypeptide(L)' 'MNDERTAADWLDTDLTRPDIYRTGFPYDLFRALREERPVWRHPVVATYRAPDGVGFWAVLGHPQVQTVNRD' A
#
# COMPACT_ATOMS: atom_id res chain seq x y z
N MET A 1 -14.93 -5.64 -18.85
CA MET A 1 -14.46 -4.38 -18.24
C MET A 1 -13.01 -4.62 -17.85
N ASN A 2 -12.11 -4.43 -18.82
CA ASN A 2 -10.67 -4.64 -18.63
C ASN A 2 -10.13 -3.44 -17.83
N ASP A 3 -9.79 -3.67 -16.56
CA ASP A 3 -9.13 -2.66 -15.73
C ASP A 3 -7.63 -2.72 -16.07
N GLU A 4 -7.22 -1.98 -17.11
CA GLU A 4 -5.82 -1.84 -17.53
C GLU A 4 -5.04 -0.92 -16.58
N ARG A 5 -5.14 -1.11 -15.25
CA ARG A 5 -4.31 -0.38 -14.30
C ARG A 5 -2.86 -0.84 -14.46
N THR A 6 -2.05 0.02 -15.08
CA THR A 6 -0.60 -0.17 -15.24
C THR A 6 0.08 -0.23 -13.87
N ALA A 7 1.19 -0.96 -13.71
CA ALA A 7 1.91 -1.07 -12.42
C ALA A 7 2.16 0.28 -11.71
N ALA A 8 2.33 1.36 -12.49
CA ALA A 8 2.44 2.73 -11.97
C ALA A 8 1.17 3.22 -11.24
N ASP A 9 -0.05 2.87 -11.69
CA ASP A 9 -1.31 3.18 -11.00
C ASP A 9 -1.44 2.44 -9.65
N TRP A 10 -0.75 1.31 -9.49
CA TRP A 10 -0.75 0.55 -8.24
C TRP A 10 0.11 1.23 -7.17
N LEU A 11 1.11 2.02 -7.58
CA LEU A 11 2.02 2.74 -6.67
C LEU A 11 1.39 3.95 -5.99
N ASP A 12 0.29 4.48 -6.52
CA ASP A 12 -0.49 5.56 -5.89
C ASP A 12 -1.82 5.03 -5.32
N THR A 13 -1.97 3.70 -5.23
CA THR A 13 -3.18 3.09 -4.67
C THR A 13 -3.31 3.38 -3.18
N ASP A 14 -4.49 3.88 -2.80
CA ASP A 14 -4.88 4.04 -1.42
C ASP A 14 -5.07 2.66 -0.72
N LEU A 15 -4.06 2.26 0.05
CA LEU A 15 -4.03 1.03 0.83
C LEU A 15 -5.03 1.02 1.99
N THR A 16 -5.64 2.16 2.32
CA THR A 16 -6.66 2.28 3.38
C THR A 16 -8.06 1.92 2.89
N ARG A 17 -8.28 1.84 1.57
CA ARG A 17 -9.59 1.50 0.99
C ARG A 17 -9.98 0.06 1.33
N PRO A 18 -11.12 -0.17 2.02
CA PRO A 18 -11.57 -1.54 2.30
C PRO A 18 -11.92 -2.34 1.03
N ASP A 19 -12.29 -1.65 -0.06
CA ASP A 19 -12.70 -2.28 -1.31
C ASP A 19 -11.63 -3.20 -1.90
N ILE A 20 -10.34 -2.86 -1.77
CA ILE A 20 -9.24 -3.64 -2.36
C ILE A 20 -9.01 -4.98 -1.66
N TYR A 21 -9.63 -5.17 -0.49
CA TYR A 21 -9.53 -6.39 0.31
C TYR A 21 -10.79 -7.27 0.24
N ARG A 22 -11.83 -6.84 -0.52
CA ARG A 22 -13.14 -7.54 -0.58
C ARG A 22 -13.04 -8.98 -1.07
N THR A 23 -12.07 -9.27 -1.92
CA THR A 23 -11.86 -10.61 -2.51
C THR A 23 -10.70 -11.36 -1.85
N GLY A 24 -10.23 -10.90 -0.69
CA GLY A 24 -9.06 -11.42 0.00
C GLY A 24 -7.88 -10.45 -0.05
N PHE A 25 -6.70 -10.93 0.35
CA PHE A 25 -5.50 -10.10 0.36
C PHE A 25 -4.99 -9.85 -1.07
N PRO A 26 -4.74 -8.60 -1.48
CA PRO A 26 -4.32 -8.27 -2.85
C PRO A 26 -2.82 -8.56 -3.05
N TYR A 27 -2.45 -9.84 -3.15
CA TYR A 27 -1.05 -10.27 -3.22
C TYR A 27 -0.26 -9.65 -4.38
N ASP A 28 -0.86 -9.46 -5.56
CA ASP A 28 -0.18 -8.87 -6.71
C ASP A 28 0.18 -7.39 -6.52
N LEU A 29 -0.70 -6.61 -5.89
CA LEU A 29 -0.42 -5.22 -5.49
C LEU A 29 0.80 -5.17 -4.58
N PHE A 30 0.78 -5.99 -3.52
CA PHE A 30 1.85 -6.02 -2.53
C PHE A 30 3.14 -6.65 -3.07
N ARG A 31 3.08 -7.48 -4.12
CA ARG A 31 4.26 -7.98 -4.83
C ARG A 31 4.91 -6.84 -5.63
N ALA A 32 4.14 -6.13 -6.45
CA ALA A 32 4.64 -4.99 -7.23
C ALA A 32 5.22 -3.90 -6.32
N LEU A 33 4.51 -3.52 -5.25
CA LEU A 33 5.01 -2.54 -4.29
C LEU A 33 6.32 -3.00 -3.61
N ARG A 34 6.48 -4.28 -3.29
CA ARG A 34 7.73 -4.79 -2.71
C ARG A 34 8.90 -4.76 -3.68
N GLU A 35 8.65 -5.06 -4.95
CA GLU A 35 9.67 -5.06 -6.00
C GLU A 35 10.14 -3.64 -6.34
N GLU A 36 9.19 -2.70 -6.43
CA GLU A 36 9.48 -1.34 -6.88
C GLU A 36 9.76 -0.35 -5.74
N ARG A 37 9.06 -0.48 -4.61
CA ARG A 37 9.12 0.46 -3.46
C ARG A 37 8.98 -0.27 -2.12
N PRO A 38 9.99 -1.08 -1.70
CA PRO A 38 9.91 -1.90 -0.49
C PRO A 38 9.71 -1.10 0.81
N VAL A 39 10.04 0.20 0.78
CA VAL A 39 9.63 1.21 1.77
C VAL A 39 9.03 2.37 0.99
N TRP A 40 7.78 2.69 1.25
CA TRP A 40 7.05 3.68 0.48
C TRP A 40 6.27 4.63 1.39
N ARG A 41 6.30 5.93 1.07
CA ARG A 41 5.45 6.91 1.75
C ARG A 41 4.08 6.91 1.08
N HIS A 42 3.09 6.35 1.77
CA HIS A 42 1.70 6.37 1.33
C HIS A 42 1.20 7.82 1.22
N PRO A 43 0.44 8.17 0.16
CA PRO A 43 -0.15 9.49 0.02
C PRO A 43 -1.06 9.82 1.22
N VAL A 44 -1.23 11.11 1.49
CA VAL A 44 -2.15 11.56 2.53
C VAL A 44 -3.57 11.36 2.02
N VAL A 45 -4.33 10.49 2.66
CA VAL A 45 -5.72 10.17 2.29
C VAL A 45 -6.65 10.34 3.49
N ALA A 46 -7.84 10.86 3.25
CA ALA A 46 -8.87 10.95 4.28
C ALA A 46 -9.45 9.56 4.56
N THR A 47 -9.53 9.19 5.83
CA THR A 47 -10.14 7.93 6.27
C THR A 47 -11.28 8.22 7.25
N TYR A 48 -12.16 7.26 7.48
CA TYR A 48 -13.22 7.39 8.49
C TYR A 48 -12.67 7.76 9.89
N ARG A 49 -11.45 7.31 10.23
CA ARG A 49 -10.80 7.58 11.52
C ARG A 49 -9.91 8.84 11.50
N ALA A 50 -9.58 9.37 10.32
CA ALA A 50 -8.76 10.58 10.15
C ALA A 50 -9.31 11.41 8.98
N PRO A 51 -10.35 12.22 9.21
CA PRO A 51 -11.01 13.02 8.16
C PRO A 51 -10.10 14.07 7.53
N ASP A 52 -9.17 14.62 8.32
CA ASP A 52 -8.20 15.64 7.88
C ASP A 52 -7.05 15.04 7.03
N GLY A 53 -7.06 13.73 6.81
CA GLY A 53 -6.05 13.03 6.05
C GLY A 53 -4.94 12.43 6.91
N VAL A 54 -4.48 11.24 6.53
CA VAL A 54 -3.32 10.59 7.13
C VAL A 54 -2.41 10.04 6.04
N GLY A 55 -1.12 10.35 6.14
CA GLY A 55 -0.07 9.71 5.36
C GLY A 55 0.82 8.89 6.29
N PHE A 56 1.22 7.70 5.85
CA PHE A 56 2.02 6.78 6.65
C PHE A 56 3.14 6.15 5.83
N TRP A 57 4.11 5.56 6.51
CA TRP A 57 5.13 4.75 5.86
C TRP A 57 4.63 3.31 5.74
N ALA A 58 4.55 2.81 4.51
CA ALA A 58 4.32 1.40 4.23
C ALA A 58 5.67 0.70 4.12
N VAL A 59 5.95 -0.22 5.06
CA VAL A 59 7.15 -1.06 5.05
C VAL A 59 6.73 -2.46 4.62
N LEU A 60 7.18 -2.86 3.43
CA LEU A 60 6.66 -4.04 2.72
C LEU A 60 7.75 -5.09 2.50
N GLY A 61 8.99 -4.65 2.35
CA GLY A 61 10.13 -5.54 2.15
C GLY A 61 10.43 -6.35 3.41
N HIS A 62 10.63 -7.67 3.26
CA HIS A 62 10.84 -8.57 4.38
C HIS A 62 12.06 -8.17 5.25
N PRO A 63 13.23 -7.80 4.69
CA PRO A 63 14.35 -7.32 5.50
C PRO A 63 13.99 -6.05 6.28
N GLN A 64 13.30 -5.09 5.67
CA GLN A 64 12.96 -3.81 6.28
C GLN A 64 11.94 -3.97 7.40
N VAL A 65 10.93 -4.83 7.22
CA VAL A 65 9.98 -5.19 8.29
C VAL A 65 10.74 -5.80 9.48
N GLN A 66 11.71 -6.69 9.21
CA GLN A 66 12.51 -7.26 10.29
C GLN A 66 13.36 -6.22 11.03
N THR A 67 13.93 -5.23 10.33
CA THR A 67 14.68 -4.14 10.97
C THR A 67 13.76 -3.29 11.85
N VAL A 68 12.65 -2.77 11.29
CA VAL A 68 11.73 -1.87 12.01
C VAL A 68 11.05 -2.54 13.21
N ASN A 69 10.88 -3.86 13.20
CA ASN A 69 10.29 -4.58 14.34
C ASN A 69 11.30 -4.89 15.47
N ARG A 70 12.61 -4.74 15.23
CA ARG A 70 13.65 -5.12 16.19
C ARG A 70 14.30 -3.92 16.89
N ASP A 71 14.24 -2.74 16.29
CA ASP A 71 14.63 -1.46 16.88
C ASP A 71 13.44 -0.80 17.61
#